data_AF-A0A212CBC9-F1
#
_entry.id   AF-A0A212CBC9-F1
#
_cell.length_a   1.000
_cell.length_b   1.000
_cell.length_c   1.000
_cell.angle_alpha   90.00
_cell.angle_beta   90.00
_cell.angle_gamma   90.00
#
_symmetry.space_group_name_H-M   'P 1'
#
loop_
_entity.id
_entity.type
_entity.pdbx_description
1 polymer ?
#
loop_
_entity_poly.entity_id
_entity_poly.type
_entity_poly.pdbx_seq_one_letter_code
_entity_poly.pdbx_strand_id
1 'polypeptide(L)'
;MRVPVFEDVKDETEEGKTGEEEDEEDKVFFKPVIEDLSMELARRCTELISDIHYKEEYKKSKDKCTFVTDTPMLNHVKHIGAFISEAKYKGTIKADLSNSLYKQMPATIDSVFAREVTQLQSEIAYRQKHDAAKGVSDYAHMKEPPEIKHAMEVNKHQSN
;
A
#
# COMPACT_ATOMS: atom_id res chain seq x y z
N MET A 1 -22.85 -49.61 8.23
CA MET A 1 -23.45 -50.85 7.69
C MET A 1 -23.11 -50.90 6.22
N ARG A 2 -22.01 -51.55 5.84
CA ARG A 2 -21.92 -52.96 5.38
C ARG A 2 -22.84 -53.22 4.18
N VAL A 3 -22.19 -53.22 3.01
CA VAL A 3 -22.68 -53.52 1.66
C VAL A 3 -23.09 -55.00 1.55
N PRO A 4 -24.08 -55.34 0.71
CA PRO A 4 -24.10 -56.61 -0.02
C PRO A 4 -24.01 -56.29 -1.52
N VAL A 5 -22.88 -56.52 -2.19
CA VAL A 5 -22.43 -57.81 -2.78
C VAL A 5 -23.53 -58.41 -3.66
N PHE A 6 -23.39 -58.20 -4.96
CA PHE A 6 -24.06 -58.95 -6.01
C PHE A 6 -23.33 -60.29 -6.16
N GLU A 7 -24.05 -61.41 -6.02
CA GLU A 7 -23.58 -62.73 -6.43
C GLU A 7 -24.25 -63.14 -7.74
N ASP A 8 -23.42 -63.68 -8.62
CA ASP A 8 -23.70 -64.13 -9.97
C ASP A 8 -24.57 -65.40 -10.01
N VAL A 9 -25.55 -65.46 -10.93
CA VAL A 9 -26.01 -66.73 -11.53
C VAL A 9 -26.23 -66.52 -13.03
N LYS A 10 -25.18 -66.84 -13.76
CA LYS A 10 -25.09 -67.57 -15.04
C LYS A 10 -26.42 -67.99 -15.70
N ASP A 11 -26.58 -67.64 -16.97
CA ASP A 11 -27.10 -68.61 -17.95
C ASP A 11 -26.49 -68.35 -19.32
N GLU A 12 -26.29 -69.46 -20.03
CA GLU A 12 -25.26 -69.67 -21.04
C GLU A 12 -25.64 -69.10 -22.43
N THR A 13 -24.59 -68.93 -23.22
CA THR A 13 -24.52 -68.52 -24.62
C THR A 13 -25.29 -69.45 -25.57
N GLU A 14 -26.08 -68.90 -26.49
CA GLU A 14 -26.28 -69.51 -27.81
C GLU A 14 -25.93 -68.51 -28.93
N GLU A 15 -25.09 -68.98 -29.85
CA GLU A 15 -24.55 -68.23 -30.99
C GLU A 15 -25.59 -68.04 -32.09
N GLY A 16 -25.54 -66.88 -32.77
CA GLY A 16 -26.26 -66.61 -34.00
C GLY A 16 -25.69 -65.39 -34.73
N LYS A 17 -24.72 -65.63 -35.60
CA LYS A 17 -23.98 -64.64 -36.40
C LYS A 17 -24.78 -64.26 -37.66
N THR A 18 -25.05 -62.97 -37.88
CA THR A 18 -25.31 -62.42 -39.23
C THR A 18 -25.27 -60.90 -39.25
N GLY A 19 -24.56 -60.33 -40.23
CA GLY A 19 -24.80 -58.99 -40.76
C GLY A 19 -23.78 -57.94 -40.34
N GLU A 20 -22.80 -57.69 -41.22
CA GLU A 20 -22.03 -56.46 -41.27
C GLU A 20 -22.98 -55.31 -41.62
N GLU A 21 -23.16 -54.32 -40.74
CA GLU A 21 -23.68 -53.00 -41.11
C GLU A 21 -22.87 -51.93 -40.38
N GLU A 22 -22.32 -51.03 -41.18
CA GLU A 22 -21.44 -49.92 -40.81
C GLU A 22 -22.27 -48.82 -40.14
N ASP A 23 -22.06 -48.57 -38.84
CA ASP A 23 -22.58 -47.36 -38.19
C ASP A 23 -21.40 -46.53 -37.69
N GLU A 24 -20.97 -45.60 -38.56
CA GLU A 24 -20.16 -44.44 -38.20
C GLU A 24 -20.75 -43.82 -36.92
N GLU A 25 -19.98 -43.83 -35.83
CA GLU A 25 -20.38 -43.17 -34.60
C GLU A 25 -20.46 -41.65 -34.85
N ASP A 26 -21.65 -41.18 -35.21
CA ASP A 26 -22.01 -39.79 -35.17
C ASP A 26 -21.84 -39.32 -33.71
N LYS A 27 -20.68 -38.74 -33.40
CA LYS A 27 -20.50 -37.92 -32.20
C LYS A 27 -21.48 -36.75 -32.31
N VAL A 28 -22.67 -36.95 -31.75
CA VAL A 28 -23.71 -35.95 -31.64
C VAL A 28 -23.13 -34.79 -30.84
N PHE A 29 -22.67 -33.76 -31.54
CA PHE A 29 -22.32 -32.49 -30.93
C PHE A 29 -23.61 -31.86 -30.44
N PHE A 30 -23.93 -32.06 -29.15
CA PHE A 30 -25.01 -31.36 -28.49
C PHE A 30 -24.76 -29.86 -28.65
N LYS A 31 -25.64 -29.18 -29.40
CA LYS A 31 -25.58 -27.73 -29.50
C LYS A 31 -25.77 -27.18 -28.07
N PRO A 32 -24.88 -26.32 -27.59
CA PRO A 32 -25.02 -25.77 -26.24
C PRO A 32 -26.38 -25.09 -26.16
N VAL A 33 -27.12 -25.39 -25.09
CA VAL A 33 -28.36 -24.70 -24.78
C VAL A 33 -28.02 -23.23 -24.62
N ILE A 34 -28.43 -22.42 -25.60
CA ILE A 34 -28.30 -20.98 -25.54
C ILE A 34 -29.26 -20.55 -24.43
N GLU A 35 -28.75 -20.00 -23.34
CA GLU A 35 -29.60 -19.55 -22.25
C GLU A 35 -30.43 -18.35 -22.73
N ASP A 36 -31.73 -18.58 -22.88
CA ASP A 36 -32.69 -17.52 -23.19
C ASP A 36 -32.87 -16.60 -21.96
N LEU A 37 -33.29 -15.36 -22.19
CA LEU A 37 -33.53 -14.37 -21.12
C LEU A 37 -34.52 -14.89 -20.05
N SER A 38 -35.48 -15.72 -20.45
CA SER A 38 -36.44 -16.38 -19.54
C SER A 38 -35.78 -17.43 -18.64
N MET A 39 -34.84 -18.21 -19.18
CA MET A 39 -34.05 -19.17 -18.42
C MET A 39 -33.12 -18.46 -17.42
N GLU A 40 -32.50 -17.35 -17.82
CA GLU A 40 -31.67 -16.56 -16.90
C GLU A 40 -32.50 -16.00 -15.75
N LEU A 41 -33.67 -15.42 -16.05
CA LEU A 41 -34.59 -14.92 -15.03
C LEU A 41 -35.02 -16.04 -14.08
N ALA A 42 -35.40 -17.21 -14.62
CA ALA A 42 -35.77 -18.37 -13.82
C ALA A 42 -34.62 -18.81 -12.89
N ARG A 43 -33.38 -18.87 -13.40
CA ARG A 43 -32.18 -19.20 -12.61
C ARG A 43 -31.98 -18.20 -11.46
N ARG A 44 -32.04 -16.90 -11.73
CA ARG A 44 -31.92 -15.86 -10.69
C ARG A 44 -33.05 -15.92 -9.66
N CYS A 45 -34.28 -16.21 -10.09
CA CYS A 45 -35.40 -16.42 -9.18
C CYS A 45 -35.17 -17.65 -8.29
N THR A 46 -34.64 -18.75 -8.83
CA THR A 46 -34.32 -19.94 -8.03
C THR A 46 -33.21 -19.69 -7.00
N GLU A 47 -32.19 -18.90 -7.36
CA GLU A 47 -31.14 -18.48 -6.41
C GLU A 47 -31.71 -17.60 -5.29
N LEU A 48 -32.56 -16.63 -5.64
CA LEU A 48 -33.19 -15.71 -4.69
C LEU A 48 -34.10 -16.43 -3.68
N ILE A 49 -34.80 -17.48 -4.12
CA ILE A 49 -35.73 -18.26 -3.29
C ILE A 49 -34.97 -19.35 -2.48
N SER A 50 -33.74 -19.68 -2.85
CA SER A 50 -32.98 -20.75 -2.19
C SER A 50 -32.53 -20.36 -0.77
N ASP A 51 -33.00 -21.10 0.23
CA ASP A 51 -32.59 -20.95 1.63
C ASP A 51 -31.09 -21.08 1.87
N ILE A 52 -30.40 -21.90 1.07
CA ILE A 52 -28.96 -22.13 1.18
C ILE A 52 -28.22 -20.85 0.77
N HIS A 53 -28.57 -20.28 -0.38
CA HIS A 53 -27.97 -19.06 -0.91
C HIS A 53 -28.24 -17.88 0.04
N TYR A 54 -29.47 -17.75 0.55
CA TYR A 54 -29.83 -16.73 1.53
C TYR A 54 -28.97 -16.79 2.80
N LYS A 55 -28.81 -17.98 3.39
CA LYS A 55 -28.00 -18.15 4.62
C LYS A 55 -26.51 -17.88 4.38
N GLU A 56 -26.00 -18.21 3.21
CA GLU A 56 -24.62 -17.88 2.84
C GLU A 56 -24.41 -16.39 2.68
N GLU A 57 -25.29 -15.70 1.95
CA GLU A 57 -25.22 -14.25 1.76
C GLU A 57 -25.33 -13.50 3.08
N TYR A 58 -26.23 -13.92 3.96
CA TYR A 58 -26.34 -13.36 5.31
C TYR A 58 -25.03 -13.51 6.10
N LYS A 59 -24.38 -14.69 6.05
CA LYS A 59 -23.07 -14.87 6.71
C LYS A 59 -21.99 -13.98 6.08
N LYS A 60 -22.00 -13.81 4.76
CA LYS A 60 -21.06 -12.95 4.02
C LYS A 60 -21.27 -11.45 4.31
N SER A 61 -22.51 -11.04 4.62
CA SER A 61 -22.88 -9.63 4.83
C SER A 61 -23.00 -9.22 6.30
N LYS A 62 -23.09 -10.18 7.23
CA LYS A 62 -23.23 -9.92 8.68
C LYS A 62 -22.20 -8.94 9.24
N ASP A 63 -20.95 -9.01 8.76
CA ASP A 63 -19.86 -8.16 9.24
C ASP A 63 -19.73 -6.84 8.46
N LYS A 64 -20.53 -6.66 7.40
CA LYS A 64 -20.53 -5.46 6.56
C LYS A 64 -21.50 -4.43 7.13
N CYS A 65 -21.01 -3.59 8.03
CA CYS A 65 -21.74 -2.39 8.43
C CYS A 65 -21.75 -1.39 7.27
N THR A 66 -22.91 -1.18 6.64
CA THR A 66 -23.09 -0.14 5.63
C THR A 66 -23.41 1.17 6.32
N PHE A 67 -22.42 2.06 6.45
CA PHE A 67 -22.67 3.43 6.87
C PHE A 67 -23.46 4.17 5.79
N VAL A 68 -24.42 5.00 6.21
CA VAL A 68 -25.20 5.84 5.29
C VAL A 68 -24.25 6.82 4.63
N THR A 69 -24.14 6.75 3.31
CA THR A 69 -23.33 7.71 2.56
C THR A 69 -23.89 9.11 2.70
N ASP A 70 -23.02 10.11 2.68
CA ASP A 70 -23.44 11.50 2.79
C ASP A 70 -24.43 11.86 1.67
N THR A 71 -25.44 12.65 2.01
CA THR A 71 -26.35 13.21 1.01
C THR A 71 -25.57 14.11 0.04
N PRO A 72 -26.00 14.22 -1.24
CA PRO A 72 -25.31 15.08 -2.20
C PRO A 72 -25.21 16.54 -1.73
N MET A 73 -26.21 17.02 -1.00
CA MET A 73 -26.20 18.36 -0.39
C MET A 73 -25.12 18.49 0.69
N LEU A 74 -24.95 17.48 1.54
CA LEU A 74 -23.90 17.48 2.55
C LEU A 74 -22.51 17.45 1.92
N ASN A 75 -22.32 16.67 0.86
CA ASN A 75 -21.07 16.69 0.09
C ASN A 75 -20.79 18.09 -0.47
N HIS A 76 -21.79 18.74 -1.07
CA HIS A 76 -21.66 20.10 -1.57
C HIS A 76 -21.23 21.09 -0.48
N VAL A 77 -21.87 21.06 0.68
CA VAL A 77 -21.51 21.91 1.83
C VAL A 77 -20.08 21.62 2.32
N LYS A 78 -19.68 20.33 2.38
CA LYS A 78 -18.30 19.95 2.75
C LYS A 78 -17.27 20.51 1.77
N HIS A 79 -17.54 20.44 0.46
CA HIS A 79 -16.66 20.99 -0.56
C HIS A 79 -16.57 22.52 -0.48
N ILE A 80 -17.70 23.21 -0.33
CA ILE A 80 -17.71 24.67 -0.13
C ILE A 80 -16.94 25.03 1.14
N GLY A 81 -17.18 24.34 2.25
CA GLY A 81 -16.48 24.56 3.52
C GLY A 81 -14.96 24.40 3.39
N ALA A 82 -14.49 23.41 2.64
CA ALA A 82 -13.07 23.23 2.36
C ALA A 82 -12.51 24.35 1.47
N PHE A 83 -13.29 24.82 0.48
CA PHE A 83 -12.90 25.88 -0.45
C PHE A 83 -12.77 27.25 0.25
N ILE A 84 -13.71 27.61 1.13
CA ILE A 84 -13.69 28.88 1.85
C ILE A 84 -12.80 28.87 3.09
N SER A 85 -12.23 27.70 3.45
CA SER A 85 -11.41 27.56 4.64
C SER A 85 -10.13 28.39 4.53
N GLU A 86 -10.06 29.45 5.32
CA GLU A 86 -8.89 30.32 5.40
C GLU A 86 -7.62 29.55 5.82
N ALA A 87 -7.76 28.57 6.70
CA ALA A 87 -6.64 27.73 7.14
C ALA A 87 -6.06 26.92 5.98
N LYS A 88 -6.93 26.35 5.12
CA LYS A 88 -6.51 25.64 3.91
C LYS A 88 -5.87 26.60 2.91
N TYR A 89 -6.50 27.74 2.65
CA TYR A 89 -5.98 28.76 1.74
C TYR A 89 -4.60 29.28 2.16
N LYS A 90 -4.42 29.67 3.42
CA LYS A 90 -3.11 30.12 3.93
C LYS A 90 -2.08 29.00 3.95
N GLY A 91 -2.51 27.76 4.21
CA GLY A 91 -1.64 26.59 4.18
C GLY A 91 -1.07 26.31 2.80
N THR A 92 -1.91 26.32 1.76
CA THR A 92 -1.48 26.12 0.38
C THR A 92 -0.56 27.24 -0.07
N ILE A 93 -0.91 28.51 0.19
CA ILE A 93 -0.05 29.64 -0.16
C ILE A 93 1.33 29.55 0.50
N LYS A 94 1.43 29.12 1.77
CA LYS A 94 2.73 28.92 2.43
C LYS A 94 3.54 27.78 1.79
N ALA A 95 2.87 26.69 1.40
CA ALA A 95 3.51 25.58 0.71
C ALA A 95 3.99 26.00 -0.69
N ASP A 96 3.18 26.74 -1.44
CA ASP A 96 3.52 27.24 -2.78
C ASP A 96 4.61 28.30 -2.72
N LEU A 97 4.56 29.20 -1.73
CA LEU A 97 5.62 30.17 -1.48
C LEU A 97 6.95 29.49 -1.13
N SER A 98 6.90 28.30 -0.51
CA SER A 98 8.10 27.51 -0.23
C SER A 98 8.80 27.02 -1.51
N ASN A 99 8.07 26.92 -2.63
CA ASN A 99 8.53 26.52 -3.96
C ASN A 99 8.64 27.68 -4.95
N SER A 100 8.43 28.93 -4.51
CA SER A 100 8.49 30.09 -5.40
C SER A 100 9.92 30.40 -5.84
N LEU A 101 10.10 30.67 -7.14
CA LEU A 101 11.37 31.13 -7.72
C LEU A 101 11.94 32.37 -7.02
N TYR A 102 11.07 33.21 -6.45
CA TYR A 102 11.46 34.45 -5.77
C TYR A 102 11.75 34.27 -4.28
N LYS A 103 11.63 33.05 -3.73
CA LYS A 103 11.81 32.82 -2.29
C LYS A 103 13.23 33.10 -1.81
N GLN A 104 14.22 32.70 -2.60
CA GLN A 104 15.62 32.87 -2.25
C GLN A 104 16.30 33.74 -3.29
N MET A 105 16.45 35.03 -2.97
CA MET A 105 17.37 35.88 -3.71
C MET A 105 18.79 35.33 -3.58
N PRO A 106 19.66 35.54 -4.60
CA PRO A 106 21.07 35.21 -4.49
C PRO A 106 21.64 35.80 -3.21
N ALA A 107 22.41 35.01 -2.46
CA ALA A 107 23.02 35.47 -1.23
C ALA A 107 23.98 36.63 -1.53
N THR A 108 23.61 37.84 -1.10
CA THR A 108 24.47 39.02 -1.13
C THR A 108 25.42 38.99 0.08
N ILE A 109 26.52 39.74 0.01
CA ILE A 109 27.48 39.86 1.11
C ILE A 109 26.78 40.26 2.41
N ASP A 110 25.88 41.23 2.35
CA ASP A 110 25.10 41.69 3.50
C ASP A 110 24.20 40.59 4.07
N SER A 111 23.57 39.77 3.21
CA SER A 111 22.71 38.67 3.65
C SER A 111 23.51 37.56 4.36
N VAL A 112 24.73 37.29 3.89
CA VAL A 112 25.64 36.32 4.52
C VAL A 112 26.10 36.86 5.87
N PHE A 113 26.55 38.12 5.91
CA PHE A 113 26.97 38.77 7.14
C PHE A 113 25.84 38.80 8.18
N ALA A 114 24.64 39.24 7.80
CA ALA A 114 23.49 39.27 8.69
C ALA A 114 23.16 37.87 9.24
N ARG A 115 23.28 36.82 8.43
CA ARG A 115 23.07 35.44 8.86
C ARG A 115 24.10 34.99 9.89
N GLU A 116 25.38 35.29 9.67
CA GLU A 116 26.46 34.96 10.60
C GLU A 116 26.29 35.69 11.94
N VAL A 117 26.03 37.00 11.89
CA VAL A 117 25.77 37.81 13.09
C VAL A 117 24.57 37.26 13.86
N THR A 118 23.49 36.91 13.17
CA THR A 118 22.29 36.32 13.80
C THR A 118 22.61 34.98 14.47
N GLN A 119 23.42 34.12 13.85
CA GLN A 119 23.84 32.86 14.44
C GLN A 119 24.72 33.06 15.68
N LEU A 120 25.60 34.05 15.66
CA LEU A 120 26.46 34.39 16.81
C LEU A 120 25.66 34.97 17.97
N GLN A 121 24.65 35.80 17.68
CA GLN A 121 23.81 36.45 18.69
C GLN A 121 22.63 35.58 19.16
N SER A 122 22.36 34.46 18.47
CA SER A 122 21.24 33.60 18.80
C SER A 122 21.46 32.89 20.15
N GLU A 123 20.60 33.21 21.10
CA GLU A 123 20.58 32.58 22.42
C GLU A 123 20.37 31.05 22.34
N ILE A 124 19.58 30.58 21.37
CA ILE A 124 19.34 29.14 21.16
C ILE A 124 20.62 28.46 20.69
N ALA A 125 21.31 29.03 19.70
CA ALA A 125 22.58 28.50 19.19
C ALA A 125 23.66 28.52 20.27
N TYR A 126 23.69 29.57 21.10
CA TYR A 126 24.57 29.66 22.26
C TYR A 126 24.32 28.53 23.26
N ARG A 127 23.06 28.35 23.70
CA ARG A 127 22.68 27.28 24.63
C ARG A 127 23.06 25.89 24.12
N GLN A 128 22.76 25.60 22.85
CA GLN A 128 23.09 24.32 22.23
C GLN A 128 24.61 24.06 22.22
N LYS A 129 25.43 25.05 21.82
CA LYS A 129 26.89 24.92 21.85
C LYS A 129 27.42 24.74 23.26
N HIS A 130 26.89 25.49 24.22
CA HIS A 130 27.26 25.38 25.62
C HIS A 130 26.94 23.99 26.17
N ASP A 131 25.74 23.46 25.92
CA ASP A 131 25.34 22.13 26.40
C ASP A 131 26.15 21.02 25.73
N ALA A 132 26.51 21.17 24.45
CA ALA A 132 27.39 20.24 23.75
C ALA A 132 28.84 20.26 24.28
N ALA A 133 29.34 21.43 24.66
CA ALA A 133 30.68 21.58 25.24
C ALA A 133 30.71 21.26 26.75
N LYS A 134 29.57 21.24 27.43
CA LYS A 134 29.47 20.98 28.85
C LYS A 134 29.94 19.54 29.13
N GLY A 135 31.05 19.42 29.85
CA GLY A 135 31.67 18.13 30.17
C GLY A 135 32.79 17.70 29.22
N VAL A 136 33.00 18.40 28.10
CA VAL A 136 34.19 18.25 27.26
C VAL A 136 35.23 19.25 27.77
N SER A 137 36.15 18.79 28.60
CA SER A 137 37.26 19.64 29.07
C SER A 137 38.54 19.29 28.31
N ASP A 138 39.19 20.30 27.75
CA ASP A 138 40.54 20.17 27.17
C ASP A 138 41.58 19.78 28.22
N TYR A 139 41.24 19.92 29.51
CA TYR A 139 42.05 19.45 30.64
C TYR A 139 42.11 17.92 30.75
N ALA A 140 41.04 17.21 30.36
CA ALA A 140 41.02 15.74 30.39
C ALA A 140 41.76 15.13 29.19
N HIS A 141 41.82 15.85 28.07
CA HIS A 141 42.48 15.42 26.83
C HIS A 141 43.55 16.42 26.42
N MET A 142 44.77 16.25 26.98
CA MET A 142 45.90 17.08 26.58
C MET A 142 46.23 16.86 25.11
N LYS A 143 46.05 17.91 24.30
CA LYS A 143 46.46 17.89 22.89
C LYS A 143 47.97 17.77 22.84
N GLU A 144 48.46 16.77 22.09
CA GLU A 144 49.90 16.57 21.92
C GLU A 144 50.58 17.88 21.45
N PRO A 145 51.65 18.31 22.13
CA PRO A 145 52.34 19.53 21.79
C PRO A 145 52.98 19.43 20.39
N PRO A 146 53.13 20.57 19.68
CA PRO A 146 53.60 20.59 18.29
C PRO A 146 54.96 19.92 18.10
N GLU A 147 55.86 20.05 19.08
CA GLU A 147 57.19 19.44 19.06
C GLU A 147 57.14 17.91 19.09
N ILE A 148 56.28 17.32 19.92
CA ILE A 148 56.14 15.86 20.01
C ILE A 148 55.57 15.31 18.69
N LYS A 149 54.57 15.99 18.12
CA LYS A 149 54.01 15.61 16.81
C LYS A 149 55.07 15.65 15.71
N HIS A 150 55.83 16.75 15.66
CA HIS A 150 56.89 16.92 14.67
C HIS A 150 57.98 15.86 14.82
N ALA A 151 58.40 15.55 16.05
CA ALA A 151 59.38 14.52 16.33
C ALA A 151 58.90 13.11 15.90
N MET A 152 57.62 12.79 16.16
CA MET A 152 57.02 11.52 15.70
C MET A 152 56.99 11.41 14.17
N GLU A 153 56.68 12.51 13.48
CA GLU A 153 56.65 12.56 12.01
C GLU A 153 58.05 12.39 11.41
N VAL A 154 59.04 13.09 11.95
CA VAL A 154 60.45 12.94 11.54
C VAL A 154 60.95 11.50 11.73
N ASN A 155 60.66 10.87 12.87
CA ASN A 155 61.06 9.48 13.13
C ASN A 155 60.41 8.48 12.16
N LYS A 156 59.12 8.69 11.83
CA LYS A 156 58.41 7.87 10.84
C LYS A 156 59.07 7.90 9.46
N HIS A 157 59.64 9.04 9.06
CA HIS A 157 60.38 9.17 7.79
C HIS A 157 61.81 8.61 7.85
N GLN A 158 62.38 8.46 9.04
CA GLN A 158 63.73 7.94 9.26
C GLN A 158 63.78 6.41 9.45
N SER A 159 62.66 5.75 9.77
CA SER A 159 62.58 4.29 9.96
C SER A 159 62.48 3.47 8.66
N ASN A 160 63.18 3.87 7.58
CA ASN A 160 63.34 3.07 6.35
C ASN A 160 64.69 2.36 6.33
#